data_AF-A0A5N6NER3-F1
#
_entry.id   AF-A0A5N6NER3-F1
#
_cell.length_a   1.000
_cell.length_b   1.000
_cell.length_c   1.000
_cell.angle_alpha   90.00
_cell.angle_beta   90.00
_cell.angle_gamma   90.00
#
_symmetry.space_group_name_H-M   'P 1'
#
loop_
_entity.id
_entity.type
_entity.pdbx_description
1 polymer ?
#
loop_
_entity_poly.entity_id
_entity_poly.type
_entity_poly.pdbx_seq_one_letter_code
_entity_poly.pdbx_strand_id
1 'polypeptide(L)'
;MKTSMKRLPLEFDFQTRRVISETNSAFMHECDYIVRNNCSFQFKDWRLVPNEVRMPLRYKLTTLFDIDVENSNVCKVVDSYMARAWRAHRAKICARFKEIG
;
A
#
# COMPACT_ATOMS: atom_id res chain seq x y z
N MET A 1 -16.41 -9.29 -25.46
CA MET A 1 -14.95 -9.08 -25.31
C MET A 1 -14.70 -8.37 -23.99
N LYS A 2 -14.06 -9.02 -23.01
CA LYS A 2 -13.56 -8.30 -21.82
C LYS A 2 -12.28 -7.60 -22.27
N THR A 3 -12.30 -6.28 -22.38
CA THR A 3 -11.10 -5.49 -22.64
C THR A 3 -10.12 -5.80 -21.52
N SER A 4 -9.02 -6.49 -21.84
CA SER A 4 -7.92 -6.68 -20.89
C SER A 4 -7.38 -5.29 -20.56
N MET A 5 -7.81 -4.70 -19.43
CA MET A 5 -7.26 -3.43 -18.99
C MET A 5 -5.76 -3.64 -18.78
N LYS A 6 -4.95 -2.94 -19.59
CA LYS A 6 -3.50 -2.98 -19.47
C LYS A 6 -3.16 -2.44 -18.08
N ARG A 7 -2.45 -3.22 -17.27
CA ARG A 7 -2.01 -2.80 -15.94
C ARG A 7 -1.08 -1.59 -16.06
N LEU A 8 -1.12 -0.72 -15.06
CA LEU A 8 -0.29 0.48 -15.01
C LEU A 8 1.17 0.08 -14.72
N PRO A 9 2.15 0.51 -15.54
CA PRO A 9 3.55 0.21 -15.29
C PRO A 9 4.03 0.92 -14.02
N LEU A 10 4.98 0.31 -13.32
CA LEU A 10 5.69 0.92 -12.21
C LEU A 10 7.20 0.79 -12.39
N GLU A 11 7.90 1.86 -12.05
CA GLU A 11 9.36 1.86 -11.96
C GLU A 11 9.77 2.17 -10.53
N PHE A 12 10.80 1.48 -10.06
CA PHE A 12 11.23 1.53 -8.67
C PHE A 12 12.67 1.99 -8.55
N ASP A 13 12.90 2.91 -7.62
CA ASP A 13 14.20 3.11 -7.01
C ASP A 13 14.25 2.29 -5.72
N PHE A 14 14.97 1.16 -5.77
CA PHE A 14 15.11 0.26 -4.63
C PHE A 14 16.05 0.79 -3.54
N GLN A 15 16.96 1.73 -3.86
CA GLN A 15 17.85 2.34 -2.87
C GLN A 15 17.05 3.29 -1.97
N THR A 16 16.24 4.17 -2.57
CA THR A 16 15.41 5.12 -1.81
C THR A 16 14.04 4.56 -1.42
N ARG A 17 13.71 3.36 -1.90
CA ARG A 17 12.43 2.64 -1.71
C ARG A 17 11.23 3.45 -2.21
N ARG A 18 11.33 3.99 -3.41
CA ARG A 18 10.32 4.85 -4.04
C ARG A 18 9.87 4.33 -5.39
N VAL A 19 8.64 4.66 -5.75
CA VAL A 19 8.19 4.60 -7.13
C VAL A 19 8.63 5.88 -7.84
N ILE A 20 9.25 5.74 -9.00
CA ILE A 20 9.79 6.85 -9.81
C ILE A 20 9.04 7.05 -11.14
N SER A 21 8.02 6.24 -11.42
CA SER A 21 7.15 6.40 -12.59
C SER A 21 6.06 7.47 -12.39
N GLU A 22 5.48 7.94 -13.49
CA GLU A 22 4.36 8.90 -13.52
C GLU A 22 3.12 8.40 -12.76
N THR A 23 2.99 7.08 -12.63
CA THR A 23 1.91 6.36 -11.92
C THR A 23 2.09 6.33 -10.40
N ASN A 24 3.13 6.96 -9.84
CA ASN A 24 3.40 7.01 -8.39
C ASN A 24 2.21 7.56 -7.58
N SER A 25 1.51 8.58 -8.08
CA SER A 25 0.33 9.15 -7.41
C SER A 25 -0.80 8.13 -7.30
N ALA A 26 -1.12 7.44 -8.41
CA ALA A 26 -2.10 6.37 -8.44
C ALA A 26 -1.72 5.22 -7.49
N PHE A 27 -0.44 4.83 -7.49
CA PHE A 27 0.08 3.79 -6.60
C PHE A 27 -0.06 4.16 -5.12
N MET A 28 0.27 5.41 -4.76
CA MET A 28 0.09 5.92 -3.41
C MET A 28 -1.39 5.91 -2.99
N HIS A 29 -2.28 6.38 -3.86
CA HIS A 29 -3.72 6.38 -3.59
C HIS A 29 -4.28 4.97 -3.41
N GLU A 30 -3.84 4.01 -4.21
CA GLU A 30 -4.28 2.62 -4.09
C GLU A 30 -3.77 1.99 -2.79
N CYS A 31 -2.52 2.26 -2.38
CA CYS A 31 -2.02 1.83 -1.07
C CYS A 31 -2.86 2.42 0.07
N ASP A 32 -3.17 3.72 0.02
CA ASP A 32 -4.05 4.38 0.98
C ASP A 32 -5.46 3.77 1.00
N TYR A 33 -6.01 3.42 -0.15
CA TYR A 33 -7.31 2.78 -0.28
C TYR A 33 -7.29 1.36 0.32
N ILE A 34 -6.30 0.54 -0.03
CA ILE A 34 -6.17 -0.83 0.48
C ILE A 34 -6.04 -0.82 2.00
N VAL A 35 -5.17 0.01 2.57
CA VAL A 35 -5.01 0.09 4.03
C VAL A 35 -6.30 0.50 4.70
N ARG A 36 -6.96 1.56 4.21
CA ARG A 36 -8.21 2.06 4.81
C ARG A 36 -9.34 1.03 4.84
N ASN A 37 -9.47 0.22 3.80
CA ASN A 37 -10.62 -0.67 3.65
C ASN A 37 -10.38 -2.09 4.15
N ASN A 38 -9.14 -2.49 4.43
CA ASN A 38 -8.82 -3.89 4.73
C ASN A 38 -8.09 -4.09 6.05
N CYS A 39 -7.56 -3.03 6.67
CA CYS A 39 -6.74 -3.18 7.87
C CYS A 39 -7.51 -2.83 9.15
N SER A 40 -7.67 -3.80 10.04
CA SER A 40 -8.00 -3.51 11.44
C SER A 40 -6.73 -3.02 12.15
N PHE A 41 -6.78 -1.85 12.80
CA PHE A 41 -5.64 -1.22 13.49
C PHE A 41 -5.21 -1.95 14.78
N GLN A 42 -5.34 -3.27 14.83
CA GLN A 42 -4.95 -4.12 15.95
C GLN A 42 -3.43 -4.12 16.20
N PHE A 43 -2.63 -3.78 15.19
CA PHE A 43 -1.18 -3.63 15.31
C PHE A 43 -0.78 -2.16 15.48
N LYS A 44 0.15 -1.88 16.41
CA LYS A 44 0.64 -0.51 16.64
C LYS A 44 1.44 0.05 15.46
N ASP A 45 2.06 -0.82 14.66
CA ASP A 45 2.93 -0.45 13.53
C ASP A 45 2.80 -1.49 12.40
N TRP A 46 2.92 -1.04 11.15
CA TRP A 46 2.88 -1.89 9.96
C TRP A 46 3.92 -3.02 9.99
N ARG A 47 5.10 -2.78 10.56
CA ARG A 47 6.17 -3.78 10.66
C ARG A 47 5.80 -4.99 11.52
N LEU A 48 4.81 -4.84 12.39
CA LEU A 48 4.31 -5.91 13.26
C LEU A 48 3.20 -6.72 12.59
N VAL A 49 2.69 -6.27 11.44
CA VAL A 49 1.67 -6.98 10.69
C VAL A 49 2.31 -8.25 10.11
N PRO A 50 1.79 -9.46 10.44
CA PRO A 50 2.32 -10.71 9.90
C PRO A 50 2.30 -10.73 8.38
N ASN A 51 3.23 -11.47 7.77
CA ASN A 51 3.30 -11.55 6.31
C ASN A 51 2.03 -12.19 5.72
N GLU A 52 1.39 -13.11 6.45
CA GLU A 52 0.09 -13.72 6.09
C GLU A 52 -1.02 -12.68 5.89
N VAL A 53 -0.92 -11.53 6.59
CA VAL A 53 -1.86 -10.41 6.44
C VAL A 53 -1.37 -9.42 5.40
N ARG A 54 -0.05 -9.14 5.33
CA ARG A 54 0.51 -8.20 4.34
C ARG A 54 0.42 -8.74 2.91
N MET A 55 0.64 -10.03 2.71
CA MET A 55 0.77 -10.63 1.37
C MET A 55 -0.52 -10.48 0.55
N PRO A 56 -1.72 -10.83 1.06
CA PRO A 56 -2.97 -10.58 0.35
C PRO A 56 -3.20 -9.10 -0.01
N LEU A 57 -2.74 -8.17 0.83
CA LEU A 57 -2.85 -6.73 0.56
C LEU A 57 -1.93 -6.29 -0.57
N ARG A 58 -0.71 -6.84 -0.66
CA ARG A 58 0.18 -6.62 -1.81
C ARG A 58 -0.44 -7.17 -3.09
N TYR A 59 -1.01 -8.37 -3.05
CA TYR A 59 -1.69 -8.96 -4.21
C TYR A 59 -2.85 -8.12 -4.75
N LYS A 60 -3.54 -7.33 -3.91
CA LYS A 60 -4.58 -6.40 -4.42
C LYS A 60 -4.01 -5.37 -5.39
N LEU A 61 -2.75 -4.95 -5.23
CA LEU A 61 -2.11 -4.00 -6.15
C LEU A 61 -1.87 -4.59 -7.54
N THR A 62 -1.70 -5.91 -7.68
CA THR A 62 -1.48 -6.56 -8.99
C THR A 62 -2.72 -6.52 -9.89
N THR A 63 -3.88 -6.13 -9.34
CA THR A 63 -5.10 -5.92 -10.11
C THR A 63 -5.03 -4.68 -10.99
N LEU A 64 -4.29 -3.65 -10.54
CA LEU A 64 -4.19 -2.36 -11.19
C LEU A 64 -2.79 -2.09 -11.77
N PHE A 65 -1.73 -2.56 -11.09
CA PHE A 65 -0.35 -2.29 -11.45
C PHE A 65 0.38 -3.53 -11.96
N ASP A 66 1.30 -3.32 -12.90
CA ASP A 66 2.21 -4.34 -13.38
C ASP A 66 3.38 -4.47 -12.40
N ILE A 67 3.18 -5.27 -11.35
CA ILE A 67 4.15 -5.44 -10.28
C ILE A 67 4.32 -6.90 -9.92
N ASP A 68 5.56 -7.27 -9.58
CA ASP A 68 5.89 -8.57 -9.02
C ASP A 68 5.95 -8.47 -7.49
N VAL A 69 4.90 -8.92 -6.82
CA VAL A 69 4.79 -8.89 -5.36
C VAL A 69 5.47 -10.09 -4.67
N GLU A 70 6.07 -11.01 -5.41
CA GLU A 70 6.95 -12.05 -4.88
C GLU A 70 8.41 -11.55 -4.80
N ASN A 71 8.75 -10.51 -5.57
CA ASN A 71 10.06 -9.88 -5.49
C ASN A 71 10.26 -9.15 -4.15
N SER A 72 11.31 -9.55 -3.42
CA SER A 72 11.60 -9.00 -2.08
C SER A 72 11.91 -7.50 -2.08
N ASN A 73 12.51 -6.95 -3.14
CA ASN A 73 12.80 -5.51 -3.24
C ASN A 73 11.53 -4.72 -3.54
N VAL A 74 10.66 -5.23 -4.42
CA VAL A 74 9.34 -4.64 -4.66
C VAL A 74 8.51 -4.66 -3.38
N CYS A 75 8.49 -5.77 -2.64
CA CYS A 75 7.84 -5.87 -1.35
C CYS A 75 8.29 -4.79 -0.36
N LYS A 76 9.60 -4.49 -0.29
CA LYS A 76 10.13 -3.44 0.58
C LYS A 76 9.64 -2.05 0.18
N VAL A 77 9.48 -1.79 -1.12
CA VAL A 77 8.90 -0.52 -1.60
C VAL A 77 7.42 -0.46 -1.25
N VAL A 78 6.64 -1.48 -1.61
CA VAL A 78 5.20 -1.55 -1.32
C VAL A 78 4.94 -1.39 0.17
N ASP A 79 5.69 -2.09 1.03
CA ASP A 79 5.55 -1.99 2.48
C ASP A 79 5.91 -0.60 3.01
N SER A 80 6.81 0.15 2.35
CA SER A 80 7.13 1.52 2.75
C SER A 80 5.93 2.46 2.54
N TYR A 81 5.21 2.29 1.42
CA TYR A 81 4.00 3.03 1.11
C TYR A 81 2.84 2.60 2.00
N MET A 82 2.61 1.30 2.17
CA MET A 82 1.57 0.77 3.08
C MET A 82 1.81 1.22 4.53
N ALA A 83 3.06 1.24 5.01
CA ALA A 83 3.38 1.75 6.35
C ALA A 83 3.10 3.26 6.49
N ARG A 84 3.31 4.04 5.44
CA ARG A 84 2.96 5.47 5.41
C ARG A 84 1.44 5.66 5.45
N ALA A 85 0.72 4.92 4.60
CA ALA A 85 -0.74 4.90 4.56
C ALA A 85 -1.33 4.52 5.92
N TRP A 86 -0.79 3.49 6.56
CA TRP A 86 -1.18 3.03 7.90
C TRP A 86 -1.05 4.12 8.95
N ARG A 87 0.12 4.75 9.05
CA ARG A 87 0.37 5.84 10.01
C ARG A 87 -0.57 7.02 9.78
N ALA A 88 -0.74 7.43 8.52
CA ALA A 88 -1.62 8.54 8.16
C ALA A 88 -3.08 8.23 8.50
N HIS A 89 -3.57 7.04 8.18
CA HIS A 89 -4.95 6.67 8.48
C HIS A 89 -5.21 6.52 9.98
N ARG A 90 -4.28 5.90 10.73
CA ARG A 90 -4.36 5.81 12.19
C ARG A 90 -4.39 7.19 12.85
N ALA A 91 -3.55 8.12 12.40
CA ALA A 91 -3.53 9.48 12.89
C ALA A 91 -4.87 10.21 12.67
N LYS A 92 -5.49 10.03 11.49
CA LYS A 92 -6.82 10.60 11.18
C LYS A 92 -7.92 10.04 12.10
N ILE A 93 -7.91 8.73 12.38
CA ILE A 93 -8.86 8.12 13.30
C ILE A 93 -8.67 8.69 14.72
N CYS A 94 -7.43 8.74 15.21
CA CYS A 94 -7.12 9.30 16.53
C CYS A 94 -7.53 10.78 16.64
N ALA A 95 -7.33 11.59 15.60
CA ALA A 95 -7.76 12.98 15.57
C ALA A 95 -9.29 13.08 15.67
N ARG A 96 -10.03 12.29 14.87
CA ARG A 96 -11.49 12.28 14.91
C ARG A 96 -12.06 11.90 16.28
N PHE A 97 -11.43 10.96 16.99
CA PHE A 97 -11.86 10.61 18.35
C PHE A 97 -11.66 11.76 19.35
N LYS A 98 -10.62 12.59 19.17
CA LYS A 98 -10.39 13.79 20.02
C LYS A 98 -11.36 14.93 19.74
N GLU A 99 -11.98 14.96 18.56
CA GLU A 99 -12.97 15.99 18.20
C GLU A 99 -14.37 15.65 18.72
N ILE A 100 -14.63 14.37 19.04
CA ILE A 100 -15.95 13.88 19.47
C ILE A 100 -16.07 13.74 20.99
N GLY A 101 -14.94 13.56 21.69
CA GLY A 101 -14.88 13.48 23.17
C GLY A 101 -14.57 14.81 23.80
#